data_AF-V2Y7U5-F1
#
_entry.id   AF-V2Y7U5-F1
#
_cell.length_a   1.000
_cell.length_b   1.000
_cell.length_c   1.000
_cell.angle_alpha   90.00
_cell.angle_beta   90.00
_cell.angle_gamma   90.00
#
_symmetry.space_group_name_H-M   'P 1'
#
loop_
_entity.id
_entity.type
_entity.pdbx_description
1 polymer ?
#
loop_
_entity_poly.entity_id
_entity_poly.type
_entity_poly.pdbx_seq_one_letter_code
_entity_poly.pdbx_strand_id
1 'polypeptide(L)'
;MRGVLKWDGVAASVCITKVLHGMLEKLNPTDEYEIEIQVMAEVCGYFQVAYKRVINNVLGFIDLQFLKGLEERLQLHIVKQLGLGTANANEQCARYLAEDPAVVARRDELRARQKRLESVQRELSNFELRLDYSRIDTF
;
A
#
# COMPACT_ATOMS: atom_id res chain seq x y z
N MET A 1 -31.71 40.21 -25.79
CA MET A 1 -31.25 40.25 -24.39
C MET A 1 -29.76 39.93 -24.34
N ARG A 2 -28.98 40.86 -23.77
CA ARG A 2 -27.63 40.76 -23.15
C ARG A 2 -26.46 40.12 -23.92
N GLY A 3 -25.38 40.90 -24.07
CA GLY A 3 -24.05 40.37 -24.38
C GLY A 3 -23.00 41.35 -24.91
N VAL A 4 -23.34 42.63 -25.11
CA VAL A 4 -22.35 43.70 -25.36
C VAL A 4 -21.98 44.30 -24.00
N LEU A 5 -20.70 44.61 -23.77
CA LEU A 5 -20.07 45.13 -22.52
C LEU A 5 -19.33 44.06 -21.69
N LYS A 6 -18.17 43.58 -22.17
CA LYS A 6 -17.15 42.98 -21.29
C LYS A 6 -15.69 43.09 -21.76
N TRP A 7 -15.39 43.89 -22.78
CA TRP A 7 -14.03 44.01 -23.34
C TRP A 7 -13.30 45.31 -22.94
N ASP A 8 -14.02 46.37 -22.59
CA ASP A 8 -13.41 47.67 -22.26
C ASP A 8 -12.68 47.65 -20.90
N GLY A 9 -13.15 46.83 -19.95
CA GLY A 9 -12.54 46.69 -18.62
C GLY A 9 -11.23 45.90 -18.60
N VAL A 10 -11.07 44.94 -19.53
CA VAL A 10 -9.84 44.13 -19.62
C VAL A 10 -8.71 44.93 -20.26
N ALA A 11 -9.02 45.73 -21.29
CA ALA A 11 -8.06 46.66 -21.88
C ALA A 11 -7.61 47.73 -20.87
N ALA A 12 -8.53 48.26 -20.06
CA ALA A 12 -8.19 49.19 -18.98
C ALA A 12 -7.33 48.55 -17.88
N SER A 13 -7.64 47.32 -17.45
CA SER A 13 -6.84 46.57 -16.46
C SER A 13 -5.41 46.26 -16.94
N VAL A 14 -5.25 45.85 -18.20
CA VAL A 14 -3.93 45.60 -18.80
C VAL A 14 -3.15 46.90 -19.00
N CYS A 15 -3.82 47.99 -19.38
CA CYS A 15 -3.20 49.30 -19.54
C CYS A 15 -2.75 49.88 -18.19
N ILE A 16 -3.58 49.78 -17.15
CA ILE A 16 -3.23 50.19 -15.78
C ILE A 16 -2.06 49.35 -15.25
N THR A 17 -2.03 48.03 -15.52
CA THR A 17 -0.91 47.16 -15.09
C THR A 17 0.39 47.52 -15.81
N LYS A 18 0.35 47.80 -17.12
CA LYS A 18 1.53 48.24 -17.89
C LYS A 18 2.02 49.63 -17.47
N VAL A 19 1.11 50.56 -17.19
CA VAL A 19 1.46 51.89 -16.69
C VAL A 19 2.05 51.80 -15.29
N LEU A 20 1.49 50.97 -14.39
CA LEU A 20 2.02 50.77 -13.05
C LEU A 20 3.42 50.13 -13.07
N HIS A 21 3.67 49.16 -13.96
CA HIS A 21 4.98 48.52 -14.11
C HIS A 21 6.05 49.52 -14.57
N GLY A 22 5.75 50.34 -15.59
CA GLY A 22 6.67 51.39 -16.07
C GLY A 22 6.84 52.59 -15.12
N MET A 23 5.95 52.74 -14.12
CA MET A 23 6.11 53.71 -13.03
C MET A 23 6.88 53.12 -11.84
N LEU A 24 6.76 51.81 -11.59
CA LEU A 24 7.54 51.07 -10.57
C LEU A 24 9.01 50.94 -10.95
N GLU A 25 9.31 50.64 -12.22
CA GLU A 25 10.69 50.62 -12.75
C GLU A 25 11.40 51.97 -12.65
N LYS A 26 10.65 53.08 -12.61
CA LYS A 26 11.18 54.44 -12.46
C LYS A 26 11.31 54.90 -11.00
N LEU A 27 10.62 54.23 -10.06
CA LEU A 27 10.63 54.60 -8.64
C LEU A 27 11.61 53.77 -7.81
N ASN A 28 11.96 52.57 -8.25
CA ASN A 28 12.96 51.76 -7.59
C ASN A 28 14.34 52.09 -8.19
N PRO A 29 15.32 52.61 -7.43
CA PRO A 29 16.69 52.61 -7.93
C PRO A 29 17.06 51.18 -8.32
N THR A 30 17.73 51.01 -9.47
CA THR A 30 18.24 49.70 -9.90
C THR A 30 18.99 49.08 -8.73
N ASP A 31 18.51 47.94 -8.26
CA ASP A 31 19.09 47.26 -7.11
C ASP A 31 20.53 46.89 -7.48
N GLU A 32 21.50 47.42 -6.73
CA GLU A 32 22.92 47.18 -6.97
C GLU A 32 23.25 45.68 -6.93
N TYR A 33 22.40 44.88 -6.27
CA TYR A 33 22.56 43.44 -6.09
C TYR A 33 21.65 42.56 -6.97
N GLU A 34 21.03 43.11 -8.03
CA GLU A 34 20.13 42.35 -8.91
C GLU A 34 20.82 41.12 -9.53
N ILE A 35 22.11 41.26 -9.88
CA ILE A 35 22.92 40.19 -10.45
C ILE A 35 23.17 39.10 -9.40
N GLU A 36 23.54 39.48 -8.18
CA GLU A 36 23.79 38.57 -7.07
C GLU A 36 22.52 37.79 -6.70
N ILE A 37 21.36 38.46 -6.67
CA ILE A 37 20.06 37.83 -6.40
C ILE A 37 19.72 36.83 -7.51
N GLN A 38 19.97 37.18 -8.78
CA GLN A 38 19.75 36.26 -9.90
C GLN A 38 20.64 35.02 -9.81
N VAL A 39 21.94 35.19 -9.51
CA VAL A 39 22.87 34.07 -9.33
C VAL A 39 22.42 33.18 -8.16
N MET A 40 22.00 33.78 -7.04
CA MET A 40 21.47 33.02 -5.90
C MET A 40 20.18 32.28 -6.26
N ALA A 41 19.30 32.87 -7.07
CA ALA A 41 18.09 32.20 -7.56
C ALA A 41 18.42 31.01 -8.47
N GLU A 42 19.38 31.17 -9.38
CA GLU A 42 19.84 30.09 -10.28
C GLU A 42 20.49 28.94 -9.51
N VAL A 43 21.35 29.25 -8.54
CA VAL A 43 21.99 28.25 -7.67
C VAL A 43 20.95 27.51 -6.83
N CYS A 44 20.01 28.23 -6.21
CA CYS A 44 18.89 27.63 -5.47
C CYS A 44 18.04 26.72 -6.37
N GLY A 45 17.74 27.17 -7.59
CA GLY A 45 17.01 26.37 -8.59
C GLY A 45 17.75 25.10 -8.96
N TYR A 46 19.07 25.18 -9.19
CA TYR A 46 19.91 24.03 -9.47
C TYR A 46 19.88 23.01 -8.32
N PHE A 47 20.11 23.45 -7.08
CA PHE A 47 20.10 22.55 -5.91
C PHE A 47 18.74 21.89 -5.68
N GLN A 48 17.66 22.64 -5.88
CA GLN A 48 16.30 22.12 -5.71
C GLN A 48 16.00 20.99 -6.71
N VAL A 49 16.48 21.08 -7.94
CA VAL A 49 16.33 20.03 -8.95
C VAL A 49 17.32 18.88 -8.72
N ALA A 50 18.58 19.20 -8.41
CA ALA A 50 19.64 18.21 -8.22
C ALA A 50 19.34 17.25 -7.06
N TYR A 51 18.92 17.77 -5.91
CA TYR A 51 18.62 16.92 -4.75
C TYR A 51 17.43 15.98 -5.00
N LYS A 52 16.37 16.45 -5.69
CA LYS A 52 15.24 15.60 -6.10
C LYS A 52 15.67 14.47 -7.04
N ARG A 53 16.59 14.75 -7.98
CA ARG A 53 17.16 13.72 -8.87
C ARG A 53 17.96 12.68 -8.12
N VAL A 54 18.79 13.10 -7.16
CA VAL A 54 19.56 12.19 -6.32
C VAL A 54 18.63 11.27 -5.54
N ILE A 55 17.60 11.81 -4.89
CA ILE A 55 16.59 11.00 -4.19
C ILE A 55 15.96 9.98 -5.15
N ASN A 56 15.45 10.44 -6.29
CA ASN A 56 14.76 9.56 -7.23
C ASN A 56 15.68 8.45 -7.76
N ASN A 57 16.93 8.76 -8.07
CA ASN A 57 17.89 7.78 -8.57
C ASN A 57 18.31 6.78 -7.48
N VAL A 58 18.54 7.24 -6.25
CA VAL A 58 18.92 6.36 -5.13
C VAL A 58 17.76 5.43 -4.77
N LEU A 59 16.54 5.96 -4.65
CA LEU A 59 15.36 5.15 -4.35
C LEU A 59 15.08 4.15 -5.49
N GLY A 60 15.14 4.59 -6.74
CA GLY A 60 14.97 3.69 -7.89
C GLY A 60 16.05 2.61 -7.97
N PHE A 61 17.29 2.92 -7.58
CA PHE A 61 18.35 1.93 -7.50
C PHE A 61 18.10 0.89 -6.40
N ILE A 62 17.64 1.31 -5.22
CA ILE A 62 17.26 0.41 -4.13
C ILE A 62 16.12 -0.51 -4.58
N ASP A 63 15.08 0.03 -5.22
CA ASP A 63 13.95 -0.78 -5.68
C ASP A 63 14.39 -1.85 -6.69
N LEU A 64 15.21 -1.49 -7.67
CA LEU A 64 15.69 -2.42 -8.70
C LEU A 64 16.68 -3.44 -8.15
N GLN A 65 17.68 -3.01 -7.38
CA GLN A 65 18.74 -3.91 -6.92
C GLN A 65 18.33 -4.73 -5.71
N PHE A 66 17.61 -4.12 -4.77
CA PHE A 66 17.21 -4.78 -3.54
C PHE A 66 15.87 -5.48 -3.71
N LEU A 67 14.78 -4.78 -4.03
CA LEU A 67 13.46 -5.43 -4.04
C LEU A 67 13.35 -6.45 -5.18
N LYS A 68 13.68 -6.06 -6.42
CA LYS A 68 13.62 -6.99 -7.57
C LYS A 68 14.70 -8.05 -7.51
N GLY A 69 15.93 -7.67 -7.16
CA GLY A 69 17.01 -8.63 -6.96
C GLY A 69 16.72 -9.64 -5.85
N LEU A 70 16.05 -9.23 -4.77
CA LEU A 70 15.60 -10.12 -3.70
C LEU A 70 14.44 -11.00 -4.16
N GLU A 71 13.42 -10.45 -4.81
CA GLU A 71 12.27 -11.19 -5.33
C GLU A 71 12.72 -12.39 -6.18
N GLU A 72 13.62 -12.17 -7.12
CA GLU A 72 14.16 -13.20 -8.02
C GLU A 72 14.97 -14.29 -7.27
N ARG A 73 15.73 -13.89 -6.25
CA ARG A 73 16.65 -14.78 -5.54
C ARG A 73 16.01 -15.49 -4.35
N LEU A 74 15.00 -14.89 -3.73
CA LEU A 74 14.41 -15.35 -2.48
C LEU A 74 13.77 -16.71 -2.66
N GLN A 75 12.96 -16.89 -3.71
CA GLN A 75 12.27 -18.17 -3.94
C GLN A 75 13.26 -19.32 -4.14
N LEU A 76 14.27 -19.11 -4.99
CA LEU A 76 15.31 -20.10 -5.25
C LEU A 76 16.14 -20.39 -3.99
N HIS A 77 16.44 -19.35 -3.21
CA HIS A 77 17.18 -19.49 -1.96
C HIS A 77 16.38 -20.29 -0.92
N ILE A 78 15.10 -20.00 -0.72
CA ILE A 78 14.24 -20.71 0.22
C ILE A 78 14.16 -22.19 -0.14
N VAL A 79 13.90 -22.53 -1.42
CA VAL A 79 13.84 -23.92 -1.88
C VAL A 79 15.16 -24.64 -1.65
N LYS A 80 16.28 -23.96 -1.91
CA LYS A 80 17.63 -24.51 -1.67
C LYS A 80 17.91 -24.75 -0.19
N GLN A 81 17.60 -23.78 0.68
CA GLN A 81 17.86 -23.86 2.12
C GLN A 81 16.95 -24.87 2.82
N LEU A 82 15.71 -24.97 2.38
CA LEU A 82 14.76 -25.97 2.88
C LEU A 82 15.02 -27.39 2.32
N GLY A 83 16.00 -27.56 1.44
CA GLY A 83 16.41 -28.88 0.94
C GLY A 83 15.32 -29.63 0.16
N LEU A 84 14.29 -28.94 -0.34
CA LEU A 84 13.06 -29.52 -0.91
C LEU A 84 13.26 -30.32 -2.22
N GLY A 85 14.47 -30.30 -2.80
CA GLY A 85 14.85 -31.07 -3.99
C GLY A 85 15.92 -32.14 -3.74
N THR A 86 16.24 -32.44 -2.48
CA THR A 86 17.26 -33.43 -2.10
C THR A 86 16.65 -34.82 -1.85
N ALA A 87 17.46 -35.88 -1.85
CA ALA A 87 16.99 -37.24 -1.55
C ALA A 87 16.30 -37.36 -0.17
N ASN A 88 16.65 -36.48 0.78
CA ASN A 88 16.07 -36.43 2.12
C ASN A 88 14.94 -35.38 2.26
N ALA A 89 14.45 -34.79 1.15
CA ALA A 89 13.45 -33.74 1.18
C ALA A 89 12.18 -34.15 1.96
N ASN A 90 11.70 -35.38 1.77
CA ASN A 90 10.51 -35.87 2.45
C ASN A 90 10.67 -35.92 3.98
N GLU A 91 11.83 -36.35 4.48
CA GLU A 91 12.11 -36.40 5.93
C GLU A 91 12.22 -34.98 6.50
N GLN A 92 12.87 -34.06 5.79
CA GLN A 92 12.97 -32.67 6.22
C GLN A 92 11.61 -31.96 6.20
N CYS A 93 10.79 -32.18 5.16
CA CYS A 93 9.42 -31.68 5.11
C CYS A 93 8.59 -32.20 6.30
N ALA A 94 8.71 -33.49 6.64
CA ALA A 94 8.01 -34.05 7.79
C ALA A 94 8.44 -33.38 9.11
N ARG A 95 9.73 -33.02 9.25
CA ARG A 95 10.24 -32.26 10.40
C ARG A 95 9.75 -30.81 10.43
N TYR A 96 9.75 -30.11 9.28
CA TYR A 96 9.27 -28.72 9.20
C TYR A 96 7.76 -28.60 9.44
N LEU A 97 6.99 -29.64 9.06
CA LEU A 97 5.55 -29.72 9.26
C LEU A 97 5.15 -30.35 10.59
N ALA A 98 6.12 -30.77 11.41
CA ALA A 98 5.82 -31.32 12.73
C ALA A 98 5.18 -30.24 13.59
N GLU A 99 3.90 -30.41 13.90
CA GLU A 99 3.16 -29.52 14.79
C GLU A 99 3.74 -29.59 16.22
N ASP A 100 3.67 -28.47 16.94
CA ASP A 100 4.00 -28.44 18.38
C ASP A 100 3.07 -29.40 19.13
N PRO A 101 3.59 -30.29 20.00
CA PRO A 101 2.78 -31.22 20.79
C PRO A 101 1.64 -30.53 21.56
N ALA A 102 1.80 -29.28 22.01
CA ALA A 102 0.75 -28.54 22.68
C ALA A 102 -0.42 -28.19 21.74
N VAL A 103 -0.12 -27.85 20.48
CA VAL A 103 -1.12 -27.57 19.44
C VAL A 103 -1.87 -28.85 19.05
N VAL A 104 -1.15 -29.96 18.92
CA VAL A 104 -1.73 -31.28 18.64
C VAL A 104 -2.70 -31.69 19.75
N ALA A 105 -2.28 -31.60 21.00
CA ALA A 105 -3.11 -31.94 22.16
C ALA A 105 -4.39 -31.09 22.22
N ARG A 106 -4.26 -29.77 22.00
CA ARG A 106 -5.40 -28.85 21.97
C ARG A 106 -6.34 -29.16 20.81
N ARG A 107 -5.81 -29.45 19.62
CA ARG A 107 -6.60 -29.81 18.45
C ARG A 107 -7.40 -31.09 18.70
N ASP A 108 -6.78 -32.09 19.31
CA ASP A 108 -7.41 -33.37 19.58
C ASP A 108 -8.49 -33.25 20.68
N GLU A 109 -8.24 -32.44 21.72
CA GLU A 109 -9.25 -32.09 22.73
C GLU A 109 -10.48 -31.42 22.08
N LEU A 110 -10.27 -30.40 21.25
CA LEU A 110 -11.33 -29.68 20.57
C LEU A 110 -12.10 -30.58 19.60
N ARG A 111 -11.41 -31.43 18.82
CA ARG A 111 -12.05 -32.43 17.94
C ARG A 111 -12.88 -33.43 18.73
N ALA A 112 -12.40 -33.89 19.88
CA ALA A 112 -13.16 -34.79 20.75
C ALA A 112 -14.42 -34.09 21.28
N ARG A 113 -14.31 -32.83 21.70
CA ARG A 113 -15.45 -32.02 22.16
C ARG A 113 -16.46 -31.78 21.04
N GLN A 114 -15.99 -31.46 19.84
CA GLN A 114 -16.82 -31.29 18.66
C GLN A 114 -17.62 -32.56 18.37
N LYS A 115 -16.96 -33.73 18.28
CA LYS A 115 -17.64 -35.00 18.04
C LYS A 115 -18.71 -35.32 19.09
N ARG A 116 -18.45 -35.01 20.36
CA ARG A 116 -19.46 -35.17 21.43
C ARG A 116 -20.67 -34.28 21.20
N LEU A 117 -20.46 -33.00 20.88
CA LEU A 117 -21.54 -32.06 20.62
C LEU A 117 -22.35 -32.45 19.37
N GLU A 118 -21.69 -32.86 18.28
CA GLU A 118 -22.34 -33.35 17.07
C GLU A 118 -23.12 -34.65 17.31
N SER A 119 -22.67 -35.51 18.22
CA SER A 119 -23.43 -36.69 18.63
C SER A 119 -24.70 -36.28 19.38
N VAL A 120 -24.59 -35.40 20.37
CA VAL A 120 -25.74 -34.92 21.15
C VAL A 120 -26.73 -34.20 20.23
N GLN A 121 -26.26 -33.36 19.31
CA GLN A 121 -27.10 -32.68 18.34
C GLN A 121 -27.88 -33.68 17.47
N ARG A 122 -27.22 -34.73 16.96
CA ARG A 122 -27.90 -35.77 16.18
C ARG A 122 -28.96 -36.51 16.99
N GLU A 123 -28.67 -36.84 18.25
CA GLU A 123 -29.67 -37.46 19.12
C GLU A 123 -30.85 -36.52 19.37
N LEU A 124 -30.61 -35.25 19.68
CA LEU A 124 -31.67 -34.26 19.87
C LEU A 124 -32.55 -34.10 18.62
N SER A 125 -31.95 -33.97 17.44
CA SER A 125 -32.70 -33.92 16.19
C SER A 125 -33.50 -35.20 15.92
N ASN A 126 -32.98 -36.38 16.27
CA ASN A 126 -33.73 -37.62 16.19
C ASN A 126 -34.92 -37.67 17.17
N PHE A 127 -34.77 -37.12 18.38
CA PHE A 127 -35.88 -37.00 19.33
C PHE A 127 -36.96 -36.05 18.84
N GLU A 128 -36.58 -34.89 18.28
CA GLU A 128 -37.52 -33.92 17.69
C GLU A 128 -38.34 -34.58 16.57
N LEU A 129 -37.69 -35.29 15.64
CA LEU A 129 -38.37 -36.00 14.56
C LEU A 129 -39.29 -37.13 15.05
N ARG A 130 -38.92 -37.82 16.14
CA ARG A 130 -39.76 -38.87 16.74
C ARG A 130 -41.00 -38.29 17.43
N LEU A 131 -40.88 -37.12 18.08
CA LEU A 131 -42.01 -36.44 18.72
C LEU A 131 -43.03 -35.94 17.69
N ASP A 132 -42.57 -35.43 16.54
CA ASP A 132 -43.46 -35.02 15.46
C ASP A 132 -44.22 -36.21 14.84
N TYR A 133 -43.57 -37.37 14.70
CA TYR A 133 -44.25 -38.59 14.23
C TYR A 133 -45.33 -39.07 15.22
N SER A 134 -45.03 -39.06 16.53
CA SER A 134 -46.00 -39.45 17.56
C SER A 134 -47.20 -38.51 17.71
N ARG A 135 -47.09 -37.26 17.26
CA ARG A 135 -48.16 -36.26 17.29
C ARG A 135 -49.15 -36.41 16.12
N ILE A 136 -48.73 -37.00 15.01
CA ILE A 136 -49.57 -37.23 13.82
C ILE A 136 -50.49 -38.45 14.02
N ASP A 137 -50.04 -39.46 14.78
CA ASP A 137 -50.80 -40.71 15.02
C ASP A 137 -51.86 -40.59 16.13
N THR A 138 -51.96 -39.44 16.80
CA THR A 138 -52.94 -39.16 17.88
C THR A 138 -54.22 -38.45 17.40
N PHE A 139 -54.52 -38.45 16.10
CA PHE A 139 -55.78 -37.95 15.52
C PHE A 139 -56.55 -39.03 14.76
#